data_AF-A0A536HUT2-F1
#
_entry.id   AF-A0A536HUT2-F1
#
_cell.length_a   1.000
_cell.length_b   1.000
_cell.length_c   1.000
_cell.angle_alpha   90.00
_cell.angle_beta   90.00
_cell.angle_gamma   90.00
#
_symmetry.space_group_name_H-M   'P 1'
#
loop_
_entity.id
_entity.type
_entity.pdbx_description
1 polymer ?
#
loop_
_entity_poly.entity_id
_entity_poly.type
_entity_poly.pdbx_seq_one_letter_code
_entity_poly.pdbx_strand_id
1 'polypeptide(L)'
;MADLSNGHANLHLHTVFSDGELQPADVVRAHARAGFAAIALTDHDTLAGVDALGDLQGWGVRILSGVELSIEDEPDRGLIEAHLLGYAFDLDDASMRLRLRLASEERETQKRETVRLLAEAGYPVDWEAVRRRALGNVGKPHIVA
;
A
#
# COMPACT_ATOMS: atom_id res chain seq x y z
N MET A 1 -4.79 -2.70 38.69
CA MET A 1 -3.55 -2.12 38.15
C MET A 1 -3.37 -2.69 36.75
N ALA A 2 -3.33 -1.79 35.75
CA ALA A 2 -3.00 -2.03 34.35
C ALA A 2 -3.84 -3.08 33.60
N ASP A 3 -5.06 -2.69 33.24
CA ASP A 3 -5.77 -3.26 32.08
C ASP A 3 -5.11 -2.69 30.81
N LEU A 4 -3.95 -3.24 30.43
CA LEU A 4 -3.16 -2.80 29.29
C LEU A 4 -3.47 -3.71 28.09
N SER A 5 -4.38 -3.24 27.23
CA SER A 5 -4.66 -3.69 25.86
C SER A 5 -5.09 -5.14 25.67
N ASN A 6 -6.37 -5.34 25.35
CA ASN A 6 -6.91 -6.58 24.78
C ASN A 6 -6.55 -6.80 23.28
N GLY A 7 -5.70 -5.95 22.70
CA GLY A 7 -4.45 -6.41 22.08
C GLY A 7 -4.43 -7.16 20.74
N HIS A 8 -5.36 -6.95 19.80
CA HIS A 8 -5.25 -7.55 18.46
C HIS A 8 -5.57 -6.55 17.34
N ALA A 9 -4.67 -5.60 17.06
CA ALA A 9 -4.78 -4.73 15.89
C ALA A 9 -3.68 -5.04 14.86
N ASN A 10 -4.03 -5.07 13.58
CA ASN A 10 -3.05 -5.11 12.48
C ASN A 10 -3.22 -3.89 11.58
N LEU A 11 -2.35 -2.91 11.77
CA LEU A 11 -2.46 -1.60 11.13
C LEU A 11 -1.49 -1.43 9.96
N HIS A 12 -0.91 -2.52 9.45
CA HIS A 12 0.01 -2.46 8.31
C HIS A 12 -0.27 -3.65 7.40
N LEU A 13 -1.20 -3.46 6.46
CA LEU A 13 -1.72 -4.52 5.60
C LEU A 13 -1.79 -4.07 4.15
N HIS A 14 -1.16 -4.85 3.27
CA HIS A 14 -1.16 -4.58 1.84
C HIS A 14 -2.08 -5.55 1.13
N THR A 15 -2.61 -5.08 0.00
CA THR A 15 -3.50 -5.80 -0.89
C THR A 15 -2.87 -5.87 -2.28
N VAL A 16 -3.56 -6.52 -3.21
CA VAL A 16 -3.21 -6.53 -4.64
C VAL A 16 -3.13 -5.14 -5.30
N PHE A 17 -3.57 -4.07 -4.62
CA PHE A 17 -3.48 -2.70 -5.11
C PHE A 17 -2.13 -2.03 -4.81
N SER A 18 -1.27 -2.63 -4.00
CA SER A 18 0.17 -2.38 -4.00
C SER A 18 0.93 -3.67 -4.28
N ASP A 19 1.48 -4.29 -3.25
CA ASP A 19 2.41 -5.41 -3.30
C ASP A 19 2.00 -6.57 -2.36
N GLY A 20 0.75 -6.55 -1.89
CA GLY A 20 0.11 -7.68 -1.25
C GLY A 20 -0.45 -8.68 -2.27
N GLU A 21 -0.84 -9.85 -1.76
CA GLU A 21 -1.27 -10.97 -2.60
C GLU A 21 -2.80 -11.17 -2.63
N LEU A 22 -3.51 -10.58 -1.66
CA LEU A 22 -4.95 -10.81 -1.46
C LEU A 22 -5.79 -9.61 -1.87
N GLN A 23 -7.02 -9.88 -2.32
CA GLN A 23 -8.02 -8.83 -2.54
C GLN A 23 -8.36 -8.14 -1.21
N PRO A 24 -8.69 -6.84 -1.20
CA PRO A 24 -9.00 -6.09 0.03
C PRO A 24 -10.05 -6.80 0.91
N ALA A 25 -11.14 -7.26 0.30
CA ALA A 25 -12.20 -7.96 1.01
C ALA A 25 -11.73 -9.28 1.66
N ASP A 26 -10.76 -9.97 1.06
CA ASP A 26 -10.22 -11.22 1.58
C ASP A 26 -9.25 -10.96 2.74
N VAL A 27 -8.43 -9.91 2.65
CA VAL A 27 -7.58 -9.43 3.76
C VAL A 27 -8.45 -9.13 4.98
N VAL A 28 -9.51 -8.34 4.80
CA VAL A 28 -10.41 -7.95 5.88
C VAL A 28 -11.10 -9.17 6.50
N ARG A 29 -11.66 -10.06 5.68
CA ARG A 29 -12.35 -11.28 6.17
C ARG A 29 -11.41 -12.21 6.93
N ALA A 30 -10.16 -12.36 6.48
CA ALA A 30 -9.17 -13.19 7.16
C ALA A 30 -8.89 -12.65 8.57
N HIS A 31 -8.71 -11.34 8.72
CA HIS A 31 -8.45 -10.70 10.02
C HIS A 31 -9.68 -10.71 10.94
N ALA A 32 -10.88 -10.50 10.40
CA ALA A 32 -12.12 -10.64 11.18
C ALA A 32 -12.27 -12.06 11.75
N ARG A 33 -12.02 -13.09 10.93
CA ARG A 33 -12.06 -14.51 11.37
C ARG A 33 -10.98 -14.85 12.40
N ALA A 34 -9.82 -14.21 12.32
CA ALA A 34 -8.74 -14.37 13.27
C ALA A 34 -8.96 -13.62 14.59
N GLY A 35 -10.05 -12.86 14.72
CA GLY A 35 -10.41 -12.17 15.97
C GLY A 35 -9.69 -10.83 16.19
N PHE A 36 -9.16 -10.21 15.14
CA PHE A 36 -8.60 -8.87 15.25
C PHE A 36 -9.69 -7.86 15.63
N ALA A 37 -9.37 -6.95 16.55
CA ALA A 37 -10.24 -5.88 16.98
C ALA A 37 -10.26 -4.72 15.98
N ALA A 38 -9.11 -4.42 15.36
CA ALA A 38 -8.98 -3.36 14.38
C ALA A 38 -7.93 -3.67 13.31
N ILE A 39 -8.14 -3.16 12.10
CA ILE A 39 -7.18 -3.24 11.01
C ILE A 39 -7.10 -1.93 10.22
N ALA A 40 -6.02 -1.74 9.48
CA ALA A 40 -5.91 -0.70 8.46
C ALA A 40 -5.29 -1.30 7.20
N LEU A 41 -5.94 -1.10 6.05
CA LEU A 41 -5.31 -1.36 4.75
C LEU A 41 -4.42 -0.15 4.45
N THR A 42 -3.15 -0.40 4.15
CA THR A 42 -2.10 0.63 4.01
C THR A 42 -1.31 0.39 2.74
N ASP A 43 -2.01 0.20 1.62
CA ASP A 43 -1.35 0.02 0.32
C ASP A 43 -0.39 1.20 0.03
N HIS A 44 0.74 0.90 -0.63
CA HIS A 44 1.75 1.90 -0.97
C HIS A 44 1.19 2.99 -1.87
N ASP A 45 1.20 4.24 -1.41
CA ASP A 45 0.85 5.45 -2.16
C ASP A 45 -0.53 5.42 -2.86
N THR A 46 -1.49 4.63 -2.36
CA THR A 46 -2.82 4.51 -2.97
C THR A 46 -3.90 4.15 -1.96
N LEU A 47 -5.13 4.60 -2.22
CA LEU A 47 -6.33 4.18 -1.51
C LEU A 47 -7.17 3.16 -2.30
N ALA A 48 -6.68 2.69 -3.45
CA ALA A 48 -7.48 1.83 -4.33
C ALA A 48 -7.98 0.56 -3.64
N GLY A 49 -7.20 -0.02 -2.71
CA GLY A 49 -7.66 -1.16 -1.91
C GLY A 49 -8.77 -0.80 -0.92
N VAL A 50 -8.70 0.38 -0.31
CA VAL A 50 -9.76 0.90 0.57
C VAL A 50 -11.01 1.23 -0.24
N ASP A 51 -10.87 1.96 -1.36
CA ASP A 51 -11.97 2.34 -2.25
C ASP A 51 -12.69 1.09 -2.80
N ALA A 52 -11.96 0.00 -3.08
CA ALA A 52 -12.52 -1.26 -3.56
C ALA A 52 -13.40 -1.98 -2.52
N LEU A 53 -13.31 -1.65 -1.23
CA LEU A 53 -14.25 -2.15 -0.21
C LEU A 53 -15.63 -1.50 -0.31
N GLY A 54 -15.71 -0.27 -0.85
CA GLY A 54 -16.92 0.54 -0.96
C GLY A 54 -17.43 1.12 0.37
N ASP A 55 -17.37 0.35 1.46
CA ASP A 55 -17.68 0.79 2.83
C ASP A 55 -16.70 0.10 3.80
N LEU A 56 -16.28 0.84 4.83
CA LEU A 56 -15.45 0.33 5.93
C LEU A 56 -16.26 -0.36 7.04
N GLN A 57 -17.59 -0.23 7.03
CA GLN A 57 -18.49 -0.84 8.01
C GLN A 57 -18.97 -2.24 7.60
N GLY A 58 -19.55 -2.99 8.55
CA GLY A 58 -20.20 -4.27 8.27
C GLY A 58 -19.26 -5.49 8.15
N TRP A 59 -17.95 -5.30 8.27
CA TRP A 59 -16.96 -6.37 8.08
C TRP A 59 -16.68 -7.26 9.29
N GLY A 60 -17.31 -7.00 10.44
CA GLY A 60 -17.04 -7.75 11.68
C GLY A 60 -15.69 -7.46 12.33
N VAL A 61 -14.94 -6.49 11.81
CA VAL A 61 -13.70 -5.92 12.37
C VAL A 61 -13.75 -4.41 12.15
N ARG A 62 -13.15 -3.62 13.06
CA ARG A 62 -13.02 -2.18 12.85
C ARG A 62 -11.97 -1.92 11.78
N ILE A 63 -12.32 -1.22 10.71
CA ILE A 63 -11.37 -0.80 9.68
C ILE A 63 -11.09 0.69 9.85
N LEU A 64 -9.81 1.06 9.89
CA LEU A 64 -9.37 2.44 9.81
C LEU A 64 -8.94 2.74 8.37
N SER A 65 -9.18 3.96 7.91
CA SER A 65 -8.47 4.49 6.75
C SER A 65 -6.97 4.43 7.02
N GLY A 66 -6.23 3.94 6.03
CA GLY A 66 -4.80 3.69 6.13
C GLY A 66 -4.12 3.94 4.78
N VAL A 67 -2.87 4.34 4.81
CA VAL A 67 -2.00 4.43 3.64
C VAL A 67 -0.54 4.34 4.07
N GLU A 68 0.32 3.73 3.26
CA GLU A 68 1.77 3.79 3.44
C GLU A 68 2.37 4.71 2.37
N LEU A 69 2.82 5.89 2.80
CA LEU A 69 3.42 6.90 1.93
C LEU A 69 4.91 6.64 1.75
N SER A 70 5.35 6.56 0.50
CA SER A 70 6.77 6.59 0.16
C SER A 70 7.30 8.02 0.34
N ILE A 71 8.43 8.16 1.04
CA ILE A 71 9.12 9.43 1.22
C ILE A 71 10.54 9.29 0.66
N GLU A 72 10.86 10.18 -0.26
CA GLU A 72 12.21 10.40 -0.76
C GLU A 72 12.67 11.79 -0.27
N ASP A 73 13.84 11.87 0.37
CA ASP A 73 14.47 13.14 0.74
C ASP A 73 15.62 13.47 -0.21
N GLU A 74 16.00 14.74 -0.25
CA GLU A 74 17.02 15.26 -1.16
C GLU A 74 18.37 14.57 -0.95
N PRO A 75 19.05 14.18 -2.06
CA PRO A 75 20.31 13.44 -2.01
C PRO A 75 21.41 14.13 -1.18
N ASP A 76 21.36 15.46 -1.09
CA ASP A 76 22.37 16.29 -0.45
C ASP A 76 22.32 16.25 1.09
N ARG A 77 21.22 15.74 1.67
CA ARG A 77 20.99 15.71 3.13
C ARG A 77 21.13 14.32 3.74
N GLY A 78 21.33 13.30 2.91
CA GLY A 78 21.66 11.94 3.36
C GLY A 78 20.55 11.24 4.15
N LEU A 79 19.29 11.49 3.81
CA LEU A 79 18.14 10.81 4.42
C LEU A 79 17.58 9.69 3.53
N ILE A 80 16.96 8.75 4.23
CA ILE A 80 16.76 7.33 3.93
C ILE A 80 15.47 7.12 3.12
N GLU A 81 15.42 6.14 2.20
CA GLU A 81 14.17 5.59 1.65
C GLU A 81 13.29 5.16 2.83
N ALA A 82 12.26 5.96 3.14
CA ALA A 82 11.43 5.79 4.31
C ALA A 82 9.97 5.68 3.90
N HIS A 83 9.21 4.93 4.70
CA HIS A 83 7.77 4.84 4.55
C HIS A 83 7.08 5.42 5.78
N LEU A 84 6.04 6.23 5.55
CA LEU A 84 5.23 6.85 6.59
C LEU A 84 3.81 6.28 6.54
N LEU A 85 3.38 5.70 7.65
CA LEU A 85 2.01 5.22 7.80
C LEU A 85 1.09 6.37 8.22
N GLY A 86 0.01 6.57 7.47
CA GLY A 86 -1.07 7.50 7.76
C GLY A 86 -2.34 6.75 8.16
N TYR A 87 -3.04 7.20 9.20
CA TYR A 87 -4.22 6.52 9.73
C TYR A 87 -5.37 7.48 10.06
N ALA A 88 -6.60 6.96 10.04
CA ALA A 88 -7.79 7.61 10.56
C ALA A 88 -8.07 9.00 9.97
N PHE A 89 -7.66 9.22 8.73
CA PHE A 89 -7.94 10.43 7.97
C PHE A 89 -9.26 10.29 7.20
N ASP A 90 -9.81 11.42 6.76
CA ASP A 90 -10.98 11.47 5.92
C ASP A 90 -10.65 10.96 4.50
N LEU A 91 -11.34 9.90 4.05
CA LEU A 91 -11.12 9.30 2.74
C LEU A 91 -11.51 10.23 1.58
N ASP A 92 -12.33 11.24 1.84
CA ASP A 92 -12.77 12.20 0.82
C ASP A 92 -11.97 13.50 0.84
N ASP A 93 -10.90 13.58 1.65
CA ASP A 93 -10.00 14.74 1.65
C ASP A 93 -9.31 14.90 0.29
N ALA A 94 -9.69 15.98 -0.42
CA ALA A 94 -9.23 16.24 -1.78
C ALA A 94 -7.72 16.47 -1.87
N SER A 95 -7.10 17.04 -0.83
CA SER A 95 -5.66 17.29 -0.79
C SER A 95 -4.87 15.99 -0.66
N MET A 96 -5.32 15.09 0.22
CA MET A 96 -4.78 13.75 0.38
C MET A 96 -4.93 12.94 -0.90
N ARG A 97 -6.14 12.90 -1.49
CA ARG A 97 -6.37 12.18 -2.76
C ARG A 97 -5.47 12.71 -3.89
N LEU A 98 -5.27 14.03 -3.98
CA LEU A 98 -4.36 14.62 -4.94
C LEU A 98 -2.91 14.19 -4.69
N ARG A 99 -2.44 14.25 -3.45
CA ARG A 99 -1.07 13.87 -3.10
C ARG A 99 -0.79 12.41 -3.39
N LEU A 100 -1.72 11.51 -3.07
CA LEU A 100 -1.58 10.07 -3.34
C LEU A 100 -1.55 9.78 -4.84
N ARG A 101 -2.37 10.46 -5.64
CA ARG A 101 -2.30 10.34 -7.09
C ARG A 101 -0.93 10.74 -7.63
N LEU A 102 -0.38 11.86 -7.18
CA LEU A 102 0.96 12.32 -7.61
C LEU A 102 2.06 11.33 -7.17
N ALA A 103 2.01 10.84 -5.93
CA ALA A 103 2.97 9.86 -5.42
C ALA A 103 2.90 8.52 -6.20
N SER A 104 1.70 8.07 -6.57
CA SER A 104 1.48 6.90 -7.42
C SER A 104 2.10 7.08 -8.82
N GLU A 105 1.91 8.25 -9.44
CA GLU A 105 2.49 8.58 -10.75
C GLU A 105 4.03 8.64 -10.71
N GLU A 106 4.60 9.26 -9.67
CA GLU A 106 6.05 9.32 -9.43
C GLU A 106 6.64 7.92 -9.22
N ARG A 107 5.97 7.09 -8.41
CA ARG A 107 6.36 5.69 -8.18
C ARG A 107 6.36 4.89 -9.47
N GLU A 108 5.33 5.01 -10.31
CA GLU A 108 5.28 4.29 -11.58
C GLU A 108 6.47 4.68 -12.48
N THR A 109 6.78 5.98 -12.53
CA THR A 109 7.94 6.51 -13.26
C THR A 109 9.25 5.89 -12.77
N GLN A 110 9.45 5.86 -11.45
CA GLN A 110 10.64 5.26 -10.84
C GLN A 110 10.75 3.76 -11.12
N LYS A 111 9.65 3.01 -11.02
CA LYS A 111 9.66 1.55 -11.24
C LYS A 111 9.90 1.21 -12.72
N ARG A 112 9.38 2.03 -13.64
CA ARG A 112 9.69 1.89 -15.06
C ARG A 112 11.18 2.09 -15.34
N GLU A 113 11.79 3.09 -14.71
CA GLU A 113 13.23 3.33 -14.81
C GLU A 113 14.05 2.19 -14.19
N THR A 114 13.62 1.65 -13.04
CA THR A 114 14.24 0.47 -12.42
C THR A 114 14.24 -0.72 -13.37
N VAL A 115 13.10 -0.99 -14.03
CA VAL A 115 12.98 -2.08 -15.01
C VAL A 115 13.88 -1.85 -16.23
N ARG A 116 13.97 -0.61 -16.74
CA ARG A 116 14.89 -0.25 -17.83
C ARG A 116 16.34 -0.56 -17.47
N LEU A 117 16.80 -0.13 -16.29
CA LEU A 117 18.16 -0.36 -15.81
C LEU A 117 18.48 -1.85 -15.62
N LEU A 118 17.52 -2.63 -15.11
CA LEU A 118 17.68 -4.08 -15.00
C LEU A 118 17.79 -4.77 -16.36
N ALA A 119 16.98 -4.34 -17.34
CA ALA A 119 17.06 -4.86 -18.71
C ALA A 119 18.43 -4.54 -19.35
N GLU A 120 18.94 -3.33 -19.16
CA GLU A 120 20.27 -2.92 -19.64
C GLU A 120 21.42 -3.68 -18.97
N ALA A 121 21.22 -4.09 -17.71
CA ALA A 121 22.15 -4.97 -16.99
C ALA A 121 22.07 -6.46 -17.43
N GLY A 122 21.19 -6.79 -18.39
CA GLY A 122 21.07 -8.14 -18.97
C GLY A 122 20.04 -9.04 -18.28
N TYR A 123 19.23 -8.52 -17.36
CA TYR A 123 18.12 -9.28 -16.77
C TYR A 123 16.93 -9.35 -17.74
N PRO A 124 16.26 -10.51 -17.89
CA PRO A 124 15.14 -10.67 -18.81
C PRO A 124 13.84 -10.11 -18.22
N VAL A 125 13.77 -8.79 -18.04
CA VAL A 125 12.62 -8.08 -17.48
C VAL A 125 12.09 -7.04 -18.48
N ASP A 126 10.76 -6.97 -18.59
CA ASP A 126 10.06 -6.03 -19.48
C ASP A 126 8.99 -5.28 -18.68
N TRP A 127 8.87 -3.98 -18.93
CA TRP A 127 7.94 -3.12 -18.20
C TRP A 127 6.49 -3.55 -18.42
N GLU A 128 6.09 -3.89 -19.65
CA GLU A 128 4.70 -4.25 -19.91
C GLU A 128 4.33 -5.56 -19.22
N ALA A 129 5.25 -6.52 -19.21
CA ALA A 129 5.09 -7.76 -18.47
C ALA A 129 4.96 -7.52 -16.95
N VAL A 130 5.80 -6.66 -16.38
CA VAL A 130 5.72 -6.28 -14.96
C VAL A 130 4.39 -5.58 -14.66
N ARG A 131 4.01 -4.58 -15.45
CA ARG A 131 2.79 -3.80 -15.23
C ARG A 131 1.53 -4.66 -15.33
N ARG A 132 1.49 -5.67 -16.21
CA ARG A 132 0.37 -6.62 -16.32
C ARG A 132 0.14 -7.47 -15.07
N ARG A 133 1.14 -7.61 -14.20
CA ARG A 133 1.03 -8.37 -12.95
C ARG A 133 0.43 -7.55 -11.81
N ALA A 134 0.49 -6.22 -11.88
CA ALA A 134 0.00 -5.34 -10.82
C ALA A 134 -1.43 -4.87 -11.10
N LEU A 135 -2.33 -4.95 -10.11
CA LEU A 135 -3.65 -4.30 -10.21
C LEU A 135 -3.59 -2.81 -9.87
N GLY A 136 -2.72 -2.44 -8.94
CA GLY A 136 -2.43 -1.04 -8.61
C GLY A 136 -0.95 -0.68 -8.77
N ASN A 137 -0.37 -0.09 -7.74
CA ASN A 137 0.99 0.43 -7.76
C ASN A 137 2.02 -0.69 -7.87
N VAL A 138 2.92 -0.59 -8.84
CA VAL A 138 4.00 -1.57 -9.03
C VAL A 138 4.97 -1.53 -7.83
N GLY A 139 5.08 -2.66 -7.15
CA GLY A 139 6.10 -2.95 -6.13
C GLY A 139 7.20 -3.90 -6.60
N LYS A 140 8.22 -4.10 -5.76
CA LYS A 140 9.34 -5.05 -5.99
C LYS A 140 8.85 -6.48 -6.33
N PRO A 141 7.82 -7.05 -5.68
CA PRO A 141 7.33 -8.39 -6.01
C PRO A 141 6.96 -8.58 -7.48
N HIS A 142 6.40 -7.57 -8.15
CA HIS A 142 6.02 -7.67 -9.57
C HIS A 142 7.22 -7.70 -10.52
N ILE A 143 8.35 -7.11 -10.10
CA ILE A 143 9.56 -7.02 -10.92
C ILE A 143 10.33 -8.35 -10.88
N VAL A 144 10.32 -9.04 -9.74
CA VAL A 144 11.10 -10.26 -9.51
C VAL A 144 10.32 -11.56 -9.72
N ALA A 145 9.04 -11.47 -10.08
CA ALA A 145 8.12 -12.61 -10.27
C ALA A 145 8.22 -13.31 -11.63
#